data_AF-A0A9E0F4I3-F1
#
_entry.id   AF-A0A9E0F4I3-F1
#
_cell.length_a   1.000
_cell.length_b   1.000
_cell.length_c   1.000
_cell.angle_alpha   90.00
_cell.angle_beta   90.00
_cell.angle_gamma   90.00
#
_symmetry.space_group_name_H-M   'P 1'
#
loop_
_entity.id
_entity.type
_entity.pdbx_description
1 polymer ?
#
loop_
_entity_poly.entity_id
_entity_poly.type
_entity_poly.pdbx_seq_one_letter_code
_entity_poly.pdbx_strand_id
1 'polypeptide(L)'
;MKKILSFLIAVISLYSSAQQPVMLNAEVVSSQFDKFLTPLPVFKFTSAHITLNNLQGNKKMEKLPVILPEFPQETDTGYFFLYSGINENGPTKGYITVVVSNCCNNKDAYLYVDLNANLNFTDDGSLIRMPKDRGYVDISLTQADNPARNVTYRLSRFNFFGKDTYFSMLDEFYRTEEKGRAFAGIRNSFREQRLNCKGGDYNSGTDSFTVGLFDANNNGLYNDKGIDRFLVADYKSRVLAVELEKGAYLIPEKGDLQVERNGNVYGIKTNDVYGNSIVMVRDSNAIAQSVFTEGQRLPPLKFNSWNNKKIRLRSISRKHPVYIHVVQFPYDNFQQDTAIFSQLLKKHPDLRIIWLQYGGKANNVNIIAQLPNVTWYMGHTNLKLNRKMRVNKYPFGILLRPKRKVLAFNCNTTELNNFLHKLSLEKAIINP
;
A
#
# COMPACT_ATOMS: atom_id res chain seq x y z
N MET A 1 -39.34 -40.47 -24.99
CA MET A 1 -39.04 -39.44 -23.98
C MET A 1 -37.69 -39.57 -23.25
N LYS A 2 -37.09 -40.76 -23.10
CA LYS A 2 -35.79 -40.91 -22.38
C LYS A 2 -34.53 -40.47 -23.15
N LYS A 3 -34.60 -40.17 -24.46
CA LYS A 3 -33.43 -39.75 -25.27
C LYS A 3 -33.22 -38.24 -25.38
N ILE A 4 -34.19 -37.42 -25.00
CA ILE A 4 -34.09 -35.94 -25.05
C ILE A 4 -33.51 -35.38 -23.73
N LEU A 5 -33.66 -36.10 -22.61
CA LEU A 5 -33.13 -35.69 -21.32
C LEU A 5 -31.61 -35.85 -21.21
N SER A 6 -31.02 -36.79 -21.94
CA SER A 6 -29.57 -37.01 -21.96
C SER A 6 -28.81 -35.95 -22.75
N PHE A 7 -29.46 -35.27 -23.71
CA PHE A 7 -28.83 -34.22 -24.51
C PHE A 7 -28.81 -32.87 -23.79
N LEU A 8 -29.78 -32.59 -22.91
CA LEU A 8 -29.76 -31.39 -22.07
C LEU A 8 -28.70 -31.46 -20.96
N ILE A 9 -28.38 -32.64 -20.44
CA ILE A 9 -27.36 -32.80 -19.39
C ILE A 9 -25.93 -32.69 -19.97
N ALA A 10 -25.75 -33.00 -21.27
CA ALA A 10 -24.48 -32.83 -21.97
C ALA A 10 -24.18 -31.37 -22.39
N VAL A 11 -25.21 -30.51 -22.52
CA VAL A 11 -25.03 -29.08 -22.85
C VAL A 11 -24.89 -28.22 -21.59
N ILE A 12 -25.38 -28.67 -20.43
CA ILE A 12 -25.19 -27.96 -19.14
C ILE A 12 -23.80 -28.22 -18.53
N SER A 13 -23.06 -29.22 -19.01
CA SER A 13 -21.71 -29.57 -18.52
C SER A 13 -20.56 -28.86 -19.28
N LEU A 14 -20.86 -27.92 -20.18
CA LEU A 14 -19.86 -27.10 -20.89
C LEU A 14 -19.80 -25.63 -20.44
N TYR A 15 -20.50 -25.24 -19.36
CA TYR A 15 -20.10 -24.07 -18.57
C TYR A 15 -18.95 -24.45 -17.62
N SER A 16 -17.87 -24.98 -18.20
CA SER A 16 -16.55 -24.59 -17.71
C SER A 16 -16.50 -23.08 -17.93
N SER A 17 -16.93 -22.30 -16.94
CA SER A 17 -16.72 -20.85 -16.92
C SER A 17 -15.22 -20.65 -17.05
N ALA A 18 -14.75 -20.44 -18.28
CA ALA A 18 -13.38 -20.08 -18.56
C ALA A 18 -13.09 -18.87 -17.67
N GLN A 19 -12.19 -19.05 -16.71
CA GLN A 19 -11.84 -17.99 -15.76
C GLN A 19 -11.27 -16.85 -16.57
N GLN A 20 -12.06 -15.78 -16.68
CA GLN A 20 -11.62 -14.62 -17.43
C GLN A 20 -10.48 -13.95 -16.66
N PRO A 21 -9.37 -13.62 -17.33
CA PRO A 21 -8.29 -12.88 -16.70
C PRO A 21 -8.80 -11.52 -16.25
N VAL A 22 -8.33 -11.05 -15.09
CA VAL A 22 -8.53 -9.67 -14.67
C VAL A 22 -7.51 -8.83 -15.41
N MET A 23 -7.99 -7.92 -16.25
CA MET A 23 -7.13 -6.97 -16.95
C MET A 23 -6.68 -5.87 -15.98
N LEU A 24 -5.37 -5.61 -15.94
CA LEU A 24 -4.76 -4.61 -15.06
C LEU A 24 -4.58 -3.26 -15.77
N ASN A 25 -5.67 -2.71 -16.29
CA ASN A 25 -5.73 -1.48 -17.07
C ASN A 25 -6.42 -0.30 -16.34
N ALA A 26 -6.79 -0.47 -15.08
CA ALA A 26 -7.35 0.60 -14.29
C ALA A 26 -6.25 1.61 -13.88
N GLU A 27 -6.58 2.90 -13.94
CA GLU A 27 -5.71 3.93 -13.38
C GLU A 27 -5.67 3.77 -11.86
N VAL A 28 -4.58 3.17 -11.38
CA VAL A 28 -4.28 3.01 -9.96
C VAL A 28 -2.87 3.50 -9.66
N VAL A 29 -2.66 3.96 -8.43
CA VAL A 29 -1.33 4.34 -7.93
C VAL A 29 -1.05 3.64 -6.62
N SER A 30 0.23 3.51 -6.27
CA SER A 30 0.61 3.00 -4.96
C SER A 30 0.26 4.01 -3.86
N SER A 31 0.01 3.52 -2.64
CA SER A 31 -0.18 4.34 -1.44
C SER A 31 1.01 5.27 -1.13
N GLN A 32 2.17 5.00 -1.75
CA GLN A 32 3.41 5.74 -1.63
C GLN A 32 3.53 6.89 -2.63
N PHE A 33 2.80 6.84 -3.75
CA PHE A 33 2.93 7.77 -4.88
C PHE A 33 2.89 9.26 -4.46
N ASP A 34 1.90 9.64 -3.66
CA ASP A 34 1.78 11.02 -3.16
C ASP A 34 2.45 11.27 -1.82
N LYS A 35 2.70 10.21 -1.04
CA LYS A 35 3.24 10.33 0.33
C LYS A 35 4.75 10.45 0.37
N PHE A 36 5.44 9.77 -0.54
CA PHE A 36 6.89 9.85 -0.62
C PHE A 36 7.32 11.11 -1.34
N LEU A 37 8.22 11.83 -0.67
CA LEU A 37 8.88 13.03 -1.14
C LEU A 37 10.31 12.68 -1.54
N THR A 38 10.50 11.59 -2.28
CA THR A 38 11.83 11.10 -2.68
C THR A 38 12.53 12.15 -3.54
N PRO A 39 13.59 12.79 -3.02
CA PRO A 39 14.31 13.80 -3.77
C PRO A 39 15.30 13.15 -4.75
N LEU A 40 15.36 13.73 -5.93
CA LEU A 40 16.39 13.51 -6.94
C LEU A 40 17.32 14.73 -6.89
N PRO A 41 18.37 14.69 -6.04
CA PRO A 41 19.26 15.82 -5.85
C PRO A 41 19.99 16.12 -7.15
N VAL A 42 19.92 17.38 -7.59
CA VAL A 42 20.65 17.84 -8.77
C VAL A 42 22.04 18.32 -8.36
N PHE A 43 23.06 17.84 -9.08
CA PHE A 43 24.45 18.25 -8.92
C PHE A 43 24.91 19.00 -10.17
N LYS A 44 25.51 20.18 -9.98
CA LYS A 44 26.05 20.98 -11.07
C LYS A 44 27.27 20.31 -11.67
N PHE A 45 27.42 20.44 -12.98
CA PHE A 45 28.69 20.13 -13.63
C PHE A 45 29.73 21.18 -13.21
N THR A 46 30.90 20.69 -12.78
CA THR A 46 32.10 21.50 -12.54
C THR A 46 33.21 21.21 -13.55
N SER A 47 33.03 20.14 -14.34
CA SER A 47 33.84 19.69 -15.46
C SER A 47 32.98 18.73 -16.30
N ALA A 48 33.46 18.25 -17.45
CA ALA A 48 32.79 17.22 -18.26
C ALA A 48 32.86 15.81 -17.64
N HIS A 49 32.57 15.72 -16.32
CA HIS A 49 32.54 14.47 -15.57
C HIS A 49 31.33 14.44 -14.64
N ILE A 50 30.69 13.28 -14.56
CA ILE A 50 29.79 12.97 -13.45
C ILE A 50 30.58 12.36 -12.30
N THR A 51 30.10 12.57 -11.08
CA THR A 51 30.70 11.99 -9.88
C THR A 51 29.73 10.98 -9.28
N LEU A 52 30.16 9.72 -9.24
CA LEU A 52 29.42 8.64 -8.60
C LEU A 52 29.78 8.56 -7.12
N ASN A 53 28.75 8.44 -6.28
CA ASN A 53 28.95 8.04 -4.91
C ASN A 53 28.90 6.50 -4.89
N ASN A 54 29.96 5.85 -4.39
CA ASN A 54 29.96 4.40 -4.32
C ASN A 54 28.98 3.97 -3.22
N LEU A 55 27.80 3.49 -3.64
CA LEU A 55 26.74 2.99 -2.76
C LEU A 55 27.17 1.78 -1.91
N GLN A 56 28.35 1.20 -2.17
CA GLN A 56 28.94 0.08 -1.44
C GLN A 56 29.87 0.52 -0.27
N GLY A 57 29.85 1.80 0.13
CA GLY A 57 30.50 2.25 1.37
C GLY A 57 32.00 2.58 1.26
N ASN A 58 32.57 2.62 0.05
CA ASN A 58 33.93 3.09 -0.16
C ASN A 58 33.99 4.63 -0.25
N LYS A 59 34.92 5.25 0.50
CA LYS A 59 35.06 6.71 0.65
C LYS A 59 35.60 7.45 -0.59
N LYS A 60 35.93 6.76 -1.68
CA LYS A 60 36.53 7.40 -2.86
C LYS A 60 35.47 7.54 -3.95
N MET A 61 35.10 8.79 -4.23
CA MET A 61 34.21 9.13 -5.34
C MET A 61 34.91 8.85 -6.66
N GLU A 62 34.17 8.25 -7.59
CA GLU A 62 34.61 7.99 -8.95
C GLU A 62 34.13 9.11 -9.86
N LYS A 63 35.02 9.60 -10.73
CA LYS A 63 34.69 10.58 -11.75
C LYS A 63 34.67 9.89 -13.10
N LEU A 64 33.55 9.97 -13.79
CA LEU A 64 33.38 9.36 -15.10
C LEU A 64 33.22 10.44 -16.15
N PRO A 65 33.95 10.37 -17.28
CA PRO A 65 33.78 11.31 -18.37
C PRO A 65 32.37 11.17 -18.95
N VAL A 66 31.81 12.29 -19.40
CA VAL A 66 30.51 12.31 -20.09
C VAL A 66 30.59 13.10 -21.38
N ILE A 67 29.81 12.69 -22.37
CA ILE A 67 29.63 13.44 -23.62
C ILE A 67 28.27 14.13 -23.52
N LEU A 68 28.29 15.45 -23.36
CA LEU A 68 27.09 16.26 -23.24
C LEU A 68 26.46 16.53 -24.62
N PRO A 69 25.14 16.61 -24.73
CA PRO A 69 24.47 17.04 -25.95
C PRO A 69 24.59 18.55 -26.11
N GLU A 70 24.28 19.05 -27.32
CA GLU A 70 24.07 20.48 -27.52
C GLU A 70 22.72 20.89 -26.95
N PHE A 71 22.68 21.76 -25.94
CA PHE A 71 21.42 22.24 -25.42
C PHE A 71 21.02 23.58 -26.04
N PRO A 72 19.71 23.82 -26.21
CA PRO A 72 19.22 25.14 -26.57
C PRO A 72 19.32 26.10 -25.38
N GLN A 73 20.09 27.19 -25.55
CA GLN A 73 20.11 28.35 -24.65
C GLN A 73 20.53 28.07 -23.19
N GLU A 74 21.70 27.45 -22.99
CA GLU A 74 22.22 27.11 -21.66
C GLU A 74 22.65 28.32 -20.84
N THR A 75 22.25 28.34 -19.56
CA THR A 75 22.91 29.18 -18.55
C THR A 75 23.59 28.36 -17.45
N ASP A 76 23.16 27.11 -17.25
CA ASP A 76 23.64 26.23 -16.19
C ASP A 76 23.17 24.78 -16.41
N THR A 77 24.06 23.82 -16.15
CA THR A 77 23.82 22.40 -16.43
C THR A 77 24.19 21.55 -15.21
N GLY A 78 23.38 20.53 -14.94
CA GLY A 78 23.58 19.60 -13.85
C GLY A 78 23.10 18.20 -14.21
N TYR A 79 23.18 17.28 -13.25
CA TYR A 79 22.76 15.90 -13.42
C TYR A 79 22.17 15.34 -12.13
N PHE A 80 21.39 14.27 -12.27
CA PHE A 80 20.89 13.46 -11.16
C PHE A 80 20.78 12.00 -11.60
N PHE A 81 20.51 11.11 -10.64
CA PHE A 81 20.39 9.67 -10.89
C PHE A 81 18.97 9.21 -10.56
N LEU A 82 18.35 8.48 -11.49
CA LEU A 82 17.09 7.77 -11.29
C LEU A 82 17.40 6.31 -10.97
N TYR A 83 16.96 5.80 -9.82
CA TYR A 83 17.05 4.37 -9.57
C TYR A 83 16.17 3.62 -10.58
N SER A 84 16.72 2.63 -11.27
CA SER A 84 16.00 1.83 -12.26
C SER A 84 16.59 0.43 -12.36
N GLY A 85 15.75 -0.58 -12.08
CA GLY A 85 16.09 -1.99 -12.26
C GLY A 85 16.15 -2.43 -13.73
N ILE A 86 15.78 -1.56 -14.67
CA ILE A 86 16.00 -1.80 -16.11
C ILE A 86 17.49 -1.66 -16.47
N ASN A 87 18.23 -0.77 -15.80
CA ASN A 87 19.64 -0.59 -16.13
C ASN A 87 20.51 -1.67 -15.48
N GLU A 88 20.83 -2.70 -16.25
CA GLU A 88 21.64 -3.83 -15.78
C GLU A 88 23.13 -3.73 -16.16
N ASN A 89 23.49 -2.73 -16.98
CA ASN A 89 24.80 -2.60 -17.61
C ASN A 89 25.39 -1.19 -17.41
N GLY A 90 26.61 -0.99 -17.90
CA GLY A 90 27.27 0.31 -17.87
C GLY A 90 27.81 0.71 -16.48
N PRO A 91 28.50 1.86 -16.42
CA PRO A 91 29.13 2.35 -15.20
C PRO A 91 28.13 2.75 -14.10
N THR A 92 26.87 2.99 -14.44
CA THR A 92 25.82 3.44 -13.52
C THR A 92 24.77 2.38 -13.23
N LYS A 93 25.11 1.10 -13.38
CA LYS A 93 24.21 -0.05 -13.15
C LYS A 93 23.27 0.15 -11.94
N GLY A 94 21.98 -0.08 -12.16
CA GLY A 94 20.89 0.15 -11.20
C GLY A 94 20.37 1.60 -11.19
N TYR A 95 20.99 2.50 -11.96
CA TYR A 95 20.59 3.89 -12.10
C TYR A 95 20.65 4.36 -13.54
N ILE A 96 19.76 5.26 -13.92
CA ILE A 96 19.86 6.02 -15.16
C ILE A 96 20.35 7.43 -14.82
N THR A 97 21.35 7.89 -15.55
CA THR A 97 21.85 9.27 -15.44
C THR A 97 20.93 10.17 -16.25
N VAL A 98 20.53 11.29 -15.66
CA VAL A 98 19.79 12.33 -16.37
C VAL A 98 20.57 13.62 -16.28
N VAL A 99 20.85 14.22 -17.43
CA VAL A 99 21.39 15.58 -17.51
C VAL A 99 20.25 16.57 -17.65
N VAL A 100 20.36 17.68 -16.93
CA VAL A 100 19.40 18.77 -16.92
C VAL A 100 20.10 20.08 -17.26
N SER A 101 19.64 20.79 -18.28
CA SER A 101 19.97 22.21 -18.45
C SER A 101 18.94 23.09 -17.76
N ASN A 102 19.34 24.34 -17.52
CA ASN A 102 18.53 25.35 -16.84
C ASN A 102 18.11 24.87 -15.44
N CYS A 103 19.01 24.16 -14.76
CA CYS A 103 18.68 23.41 -13.55
C CYS A 103 18.41 24.31 -12.32
N CYS A 104 19.02 25.49 -12.29
CA CYS A 104 19.01 26.47 -11.19
C CYS A 104 18.42 27.82 -11.58
N ASN A 105 17.93 27.97 -12.81
CA ASN A 105 17.31 29.20 -13.27
C ASN A 105 15.78 29.08 -13.27
N ASN A 106 15.12 30.21 -13.47
CA ASN A 106 13.66 30.29 -13.48
C ASN A 106 13.08 30.14 -14.90
N LYS A 107 13.68 29.27 -15.72
CA LYS A 107 13.27 28.93 -17.10
C LYS A 107 12.82 27.46 -17.18
N ASP A 108 12.40 27.06 -18.37
CA ASP A 108 12.15 25.65 -18.67
C ASP A 108 13.42 24.84 -18.54
N ALA A 109 13.32 23.72 -17.84
CA ALA A 109 14.39 22.75 -17.73
C ALA A 109 14.30 21.77 -18.90
N TYR A 110 15.44 21.36 -19.42
CA TYR A 110 15.51 20.38 -20.50
C TYR A 110 16.32 19.17 -20.03
N LEU A 111 15.73 17.99 -20.18
CA LEU A 111 16.27 16.73 -19.67
C LEU A 111 16.73 15.85 -20.82
N TYR A 112 17.95 15.33 -20.72
CA TYR A 112 18.48 14.23 -21.53
C TYR A 112 18.69 13.02 -20.63
N VAL A 113 18.18 11.87 -21.06
CA VAL A 113 18.17 10.63 -20.29
C VAL A 113 19.12 9.67 -20.97
N ASP A 114 20.10 9.16 -20.23
CA ASP A 114 21.09 8.18 -20.69
C ASP A 114 20.44 6.78 -20.78
N LEU A 115 19.73 6.51 -21.88
CA LEU A 115 18.88 5.33 -22.04
C LEU A 115 19.70 4.04 -22.21
N ASN A 116 20.90 4.15 -22.77
CA ASN A 116 21.79 3.01 -22.99
C ASN A 116 22.89 2.89 -21.91
N ALA A 117 22.91 3.80 -20.93
CA ALA A 117 23.83 3.84 -19.80
C ALA A 117 25.31 3.91 -20.22
N ASN A 118 25.64 4.59 -21.33
CA ASN A 118 27.02 4.75 -21.82
C ASN A 118 27.61 6.14 -21.49
N LEU A 119 26.84 7.03 -20.86
CA LEU A 119 27.21 8.41 -20.55
C LEU A 119 27.48 9.31 -21.77
N ASN A 120 26.94 8.93 -22.93
CA ASN A 120 26.96 9.69 -24.18
C ASN A 120 25.55 10.17 -24.55
N PHE A 121 25.18 11.32 -24.02
CA PHE A 121 23.85 11.91 -24.21
C PHE A 121 23.56 12.41 -25.63
N THR A 122 24.52 12.30 -26.56
CA THR A 122 24.33 12.65 -27.98
C THR A 122 23.68 11.52 -28.79
N ASP A 123 23.72 10.28 -28.29
CA ASP A 123 23.17 9.11 -28.96
C ASP A 123 21.85 8.61 -28.34
N ASP A 124 21.36 9.33 -27.34
CA ASP A 124 20.11 9.05 -26.64
C ASP A 124 18.89 9.71 -27.30
N GLY A 125 17.70 9.30 -26.83
CA GLY A 125 16.41 9.76 -27.34
C GLY A 125 16.15 11.27 -27.26
N SER A 126 14.99 11.68 -27.74
CA SER A 126 14.62 13.10 -27.86
C SER A 126 14.65 13.86 -26.54
N LEU A 127 15.04 15.14 -26.64
CA LEU A 127 15.04 16.10 -25.55
C LEU A 127 13.66 16.22 -24.88
N ILE A 128 13.63 16.09 -23.56
CA ILE A 128 12.41 16.21 -22.76
C ILE A 128 12.34 17.61 -22.16
N ARG A 129 11.33 18.39 -22.54
CA ARG A 129 11.06 19.71 -21.95
C ARG A 129 10.21 19.57 -20.69
N MET A 130 10.70 20.12 -19.58
CA MET A 130 9.93 20.34 -18.36
C MET A 130 9.57 21.82 -18.24
N PRO A 131 8.33 22.21 -18.60
CA PRO A 131 7.92 23.59 -18.49
C PRO A 131 7.96 24.05 -17.04
N LYS A 132 8.44 25.27 -16.81
CA LYS A 132 8.43 25.92 -15.49
C LYS A 132 7.03 25.92 -14.86
N ASP A 133 6.01 26.14 -15.68
CA ASP A 133 4.62 26.32 -15.24
C ASP A 133 3.84 25.00 -15.19
N ARG A 134 4.41 23.88 -15.67
CA ARG A 134 3.82 22.55 -15.50
C ARG A 134 4.26 21.92 -14.19
N GLY A 135 3.32 21.24 -13.54
CA GLY A 135 3.60 20.56 -12.28
C GLY A 135 4.52 19.33 -12.40
N TYR A 136 4.57 18.68 -13.57
CA TYR A 136 5.35 17.45 -13.77
C TYR A 136 5.64 17.11 -15.25
N VAL A 137 6.56 16.15 -15.45
CA VAL A 137 6.82 15.44 -16.71
C VAL A 137 6.97 13.95 -16.43
N ASP A 138 6.51 13.10 -17.36
CA ASP A 138 6.66 11.64 -17.25
C ASP A 138 7.82 11.18 -18.15
N ILE A 139 8.72 10.36 -17.59
CA ILE A 139 9.85 9.75 -18.28
C ILE A 139 9.63 8.23 -18.28
N SER A 140 9.53 7.66 -19.47
CA SER A 140 9.43 6.20 -19.64
C SER A 140 10.79 5.64 -20.03
N LEU A 141 11.28 4.72 -19.23
CA LEU A 141 12.47 3.92 -19.54
C LEU A 141 12.03 2.61 -20.14
N THR A 142 12.58 2.25 -21.29
CA THR A 142 12.30 1.00 -22.02
C THR A 142 13.59 0.24 -22.26
N GLN A 143 13.60 -1.08 -22.04
CA GLN A 143 14.76 -1.89 -22.40
C GLN A 143 14.86 -1.99 -23.93
N ALA A 144 16.04 -1.76 -24.51
CA ALA A 144 16.21 -1.66 -25.97
C ALA A 144 15.87 -2.98 -26.71
N ASP A 145 16.24 -4.11 -26.12
CA ASP A 145 15.97 -5.47 -26.62
C ASP A 145 14.59 -6.00 -26.20
N ASN A 146 13.91 -5.36 -25.24
CA ASN A 146 12.59 -5.74 -24.79
C ASN A 146 11.70 -4.52 -24.47
N PRO A 147 11.04 -3.92 -25.49
CA PRO A 147 10.19 -2.74 -25.29
C PRO A 147 8.97 -2.95 -24.36
N ALA A 148 8.55 -4.21 -24.15
CA ALA A 148 7.47 -4.54 -23.22
C ALA A 148 7.90 -4.36 -21.75
N ARG A 149 9.20 -4.43 -21.48
CA ARG A 149 9.79 -4.12 -20.17
C ARG A 149 10.03 -2.61 -20.08
N ASN A 150 9.09 -1.93 -19.45
CA ASN A 150 9.15 -0.48 -19.26
C ASN A 150 8.79 -0.06 -17.84
N VAL A 151 9.34 1.08 -17.42
CA VAL A 151 9.01 1.75 -16.16
C VAL A 151 8.84 3.23 -16.42
N THR A 152 7.77 3.82 -15.88
CA THR A 152 7.51 5.26 -15.98
C THR A 152 7.71 5.95 -14.64
N TYR A 153 8.44 7.07 -14.68
CA TYR A 153 8.69 7.96 -13.57
C TYR A 153 8.01 9.29 -13.84
N ARG A 154 7.26 9.79 -12.87
CA ARG A 154 6.79 11.16 -12.87
C ARG A 154 7.76 12.03 -12.10
N LEU A 155 8.35 13.00 -12.79
CA LEU A 155 9.22 14.01 -12.21
C LEU A 155 8.43 15.29 -11.99
N SER A 156 8.44 15.80 -10.77
CA SER A 156 7.81 17.08 -10.42
C SER A 156 8.78 17.97 -9.66
N ARG A 157 8.48 19.27 -9.59
CA ARG A 157 9.15 20.15 -8.62
C ARG A 157 8.50 19.98 -7.25
N PHE A 158 9.26 20.22 -6.18
CA PHE A 158 8.71 20.22 -4.83
C PHE A 158 7.71 21.35 -4.62
N ASN A 159 6.60 21.07 -3.95
CA ASN A 159 5.73 22.12 -3.42
C ASN A 159 6.27 22.60 -2.05
N PHE A 160 6.71 23.84 -2.01
CA PHE A 160 7.36 24.45 -0.84
C PHE A 160 6.40 24.99 0.22
N PHE A 161 5.10 25.05 -0.07
CA PHE A 161 4.14 25.71 0.83
C PHE A 161 4.08 25.02 2.20
N GLY A 162 4.47 25.77 3.24
CA GLY A 162 4.38 25.36 4.65
C GLY A 162 5.40 24.31 5.11
N LYS A 163 6.51 24.11 4.38
CA LYS A 163 7.50 23.04 4.67
C LYS A 163 8.96 23.51 4.72
N ASP A 164 9.22 24.80 4.91
CA ASP A 164 10.58 25.37 4.81
C ASP A 164 11.62 24.67 5.70
N THR A 165 11.29 24.34 6.95
CA THR A 165 12.21 23.64 7.87
C THR A 165 12.66 22.29 7.31
N TYR A 166 11.73 21.50 6.74
CA TYR A 166 12.05 20.19 6.18
C TYR A 166 13.02 20.31 5.00
N PHE A 167 12.83 21.33 4.15
CA PHE A 167 13.72 21.56 3.02
C PHE A 167 15.10 22.07 3.43
N SER A 168 15.19 22.93 4.44
CA SER A 168 16.49 23.35 5.00
C SER A 168 17.28 22.14 5.53
N MET A 169 16.61 21.20 6.18
CA MET A 169 17.23 19.95 6.63
C MET A 169 17.73 19.09 5.46
N LEU A 170 16.96 18.99 4.37
CA LEU A 170 17.40 18.26 3.17
C LEU A 170 18.59 18.96 2.50
N ASP A 171 18.58 20.29 2.42
CA ASP A 171 19.70 21.06 1.87
C ASP A 171 20.98 20.84 2.68
N GLU A 172 20.88 20.91 4.01
CA GLU A 172 22.01 20.65 4.91
C GLU A 172 22.51 19.21 4.78
N PHE A 173 21.61 18.23 4.74
CA PHE A 173 21.94 16.82 4.57
C PHE A 173 22.76 16.60 3.29
N TYR A 174 22.25 17.04 2.12
CA TYR A 174 22.97 16.82 0.87
C TYR A 174 24.28 17.59 0.80
N ARG A 175 24.36 18.82 1.31
CA ARG A 175 25.65 19.55 1.36
C ARG A 175 26.68 18.85 2.26
N THR A 176 26.23 18.17 3.31
CA THR A 176 27.09 17.50 4.28
C THR A 176 27.53 16.11 3.83
N GLU A 177 26.63 15.33 3.26
CA GLU A 177 26.90 13.95 2.84
C GLU A 177 27.52 13.88 1.42
N GLU A 178 27.31 14.91 0.59
CA GLU A 178 27.74 14.92 -0.82
C GLU A 178 28.87 15.91 -1.13
N LYS A 179 29.82 16.08 -0.19
CA LYS A 179 30.87 17.12 -0.24
C LYS A 179 31.74 17.15 -1.52
N GLY A 180 31.83 16.07 -2.29
CA GLY A 180 32.56 16.08 -3.56
C GLY A 180 31.72 16.36 -4.80
N ARG A 181 30.44 16.70 -4.62
CA ARG A 181 29.53 17.05 -5.70
C ARG A 181 28.98 18.45 -5.46
N ALA A 182 28.88 19.25 -6.52
CA ALA A 182 28.35 20.61 -6.43
C ALA A 182 26.82 20.59 -6.36
N PHE A 183 26.25 20.32 -5.18
CA PHE A 183 24.80 20.26 -5.00
C PHE A 183 24.11 21.58 -5.35
N ALA A 184 23.12 21.53 -6.23
CA ALA A 184 22.39 22.69 -6.74
C ALA A 184 21.38 23.28 -5.73
N GLY A 185 21.06 22.55 -4.66
CA GLY A 185 19.99 22.89 -3.73
C GLY A 185 18.69 22.13 -4.03
N ILE A 186 17.91 21.85 -2.99
CA ILE A 186 16.68 21.06 -3.07
C ILE A 186 15.60 21.78 -3.88
N ARG A 187 15.64 23.12 -3.92
CA ARG A 187 14.76 23.94 -4.77
C ARG A 187 14.99 23.72 -6.26
N ASN A 188 16.21 23.37 -6.62
CA ASN A 188 16.63 23.09 -7.99
C ASN A 188 16.56 21.59 -8.32
N SER A 189 16.18 20.76 -7.34
CA SER A 189 16.07 19.30 -7.47
C SER A 189 14.66 18.87 -7.89
N PHE A 190 14.51 17.59 -8.24
CA PHE A 190 13.23 17.01 -8.62
C PHE A 190 12.69 16.09 -7.53
N ARG A 191 11.38 15.88 -7.54
CA ARG A 191 10.69 14.84 -6.79
C ARG A 191 10.37 13.69 -7.73
N GLU A 192 10.75 12.50 -7.32
CA GLU A 192 10.42 11.25 -8.01
C GLU A 192 9.06 10.71 -7.53
N GLN A 193 8.22 10.29 -8.47
CA GLN A 193 7.05 9.45 -8.21
C GLN A 193 7.03 8.30 -9.21
N ARG A 194 6.97 7.06 -8.73
CA ARG A 194 7.04 5.86 -9.57
C ARG A 194 5.65 5.38 -9.98
N LEU A 195 5.44 5.17 -11.28
CA LEU A 195 4.22 4.58 -11.84
C LEU A 195 4.39 3.05 -11.98
N ASN A 196 4.84 2.42 -10.89
CA ASN A 196 5.21 1.00 -10.81
C ASN A 196 4.08 0.13 -10.24
N CYS A 197 2.83 0.58 -10.38
CA CYS A 197 1.65 -0.12 -9.91
C CYS A 197 0.68 -0.31 -11.08
N LYS A 198 0.25 -1.54 -11.33
CA LYS A 198 -0.80 -1.87 -12.31
C LYS A 198 -1.98 -2.48 -11.57
N GLY A 199 -3.20 -2.17 -11.94
CA GLY A 199 -4.37 -2.64 -11.22
C GLY A 199 -5.61 -2.80 -12.09
N GLY A 200 -6.55 -3.58 -11.57
CA GLY A 200 -7.78 -3.94 -12.25
C GLY A 200 -8.86 -4.33 -11.26
N ASP A 201 -10.10 -4.32 -11.71
CA ASP A 201 -11.25 -4.66 -10.88
C ASP A 201 -11.65 -6.12 -11.12
N TYR A 202 -11.64 -6.92 -10.05
CA TYR A 202 -12.19 -8.27 -10.06
C TYR A 202 -13.67 -8.24 -9.65
N ASN A 203 -14.49 -8.96 -10.39
CA ASN A 203 -15.92 -9.13 -10.09
C ASN A 203 -16.40 -10.51 -10.55
N SER A 204 -16.89 -11.32 -9.61
CA SER A 204 -17.47 -12.65 -9.88
C SER A 204 -18.98 -12.71 -9.62
N GLY A 205 -19.65 -11.56 -9.52
CA GLY A 205 -21.07 -11.42 -9.14
C GLY A 205 -21.35 -11.64 -7.64
N THR A 206 -20.57 -12.49 -6.98
CA THR A 206 -20.67 -12.79 -5.54
C THR A 206 -19.58 -12.13 -4.69
N ASP A 207 -18.52 -11.64 -5.34
CA ASP A 207 -17.42 -10.93 -4.70
C ASP A 207 -16.88 -9.88 -5.67
N SER A 208 -16.40 -8.75 -5.11
CA SER A 208 -15.82 -7.67 -5.90
C SER A 208 -14.77 -6.90 -5.11
N PHE A 209 -13.63 -6.63 -5.76
CA PHE A 209 -12.51 -5.91 -5.17
C PHE A 209 -11.53 -5.46 -6.26
N THR A 210 -10.69 -4.48 -5.95
CA THR A 210 -9.59 -4.08 -6.84
C THR A 210 -8.34 -4.87 -6.48
N VAL A 211 -7.62 -5.32 -7.50
CA VAL A 211 -6.35 -6.04 -7.39
C VAL A 211 -5.27 -5.29 -8.13
N GLY A 212 -4.02 -5.54 -7.79
CA GLY A 212 -2.91 -4.99 -8.55
C GLY A 212 -1.59 -5.71 -8.33
N LEU A 213 -0.61 -5.31 -9.12
CA LEU A 213 0.78 -5.73 -9.02
C LEU A 213 1.64 -4.49 -8.80
N PHE A 214 2.62 -4.63 -7.92
CA PHE A 214 3.61 -3.60 -7.61
C PHE A 214 5.00 -4.14 -7.92
N ASP A 215 5.64 -3.52 -8.90
CA ASP A 215 7.04 -3.76 -9.27
C ASP A 215 7.92 -3.03 -8.25
N ALA A 216 8.49 -3.80 -7.32
CA ALA A 216 9.23 -3.21 -6.19
C ALA A 216 10.65 -2.81 -6.57
N ASN A 217 11.29 -3.51 -7.50
CA ASN A 217 12.67 -3.25 -7.92
C ASN A 217 12.75 -2.31 -9.15
N ASN A 218 11.60 -1.88 -9.68
CA ASN A 218 11.45 -0.96 -10.81
C ASN A 218 12.19 -1.47 -12.04
N ASN A 219 12.00 -2.75 -12.36
CA ASN A 219 12.60 -3.37 -13.52
C ASN A 219 11.60 -3.57 -14.67
N GLY A 220 10.33 -3.22 -14.51
CA GLY A 220 9.31 -3.36 -15.56
C GLY A 220 8.75 -4.78 -15.71
N LEU A 221 9.16 -5.70 -14.82
CA LEU A 221 8.55 -7.00 -14.61
C LEU A 221 7.74 -6.92 -13.31
N TYR A 222 6.58 -7.59 -13.29
CA TYR A 222 5.61 -7.48 -12.20
C TYR A 222 5.36 -8.82 -11.51
N ASN A 223 6.25 -9.79 -11.72
CA ASN A 223 6.14 -11.13 -11.18
C ASN A 223 7.45 -11.65 -10.56
N ASP A 224 8.38 -10.76 -10.21
CA ASP A 224 9.62 -11.13 -9.54
C ASP A 224 9.33 -11.68 -8.14
N LYS A 225 9.57 -12.99 -7.99
CA LYS A 225 9.30 -13.71 -6.75
C LYS A 225 10.21 -13.23 -5.62
N GLY A 226 9.64 -13.06 -4.43
CA GLY A 226 10.33 -12.55 -3.25
C GLY A 226 10.54 -11.03 -3.23
N ILE A 227 10.19 -10.32 -4.32
CA ILE A 227 10.43 -8.89 -4.50
C ILE A 227 9.11 -8.17 -4.70
N ASP A 228 8.39 -8.55 -5.75
CA ASP A 228 7.16 -7.91 -6.19
C ASP A 228 5.99 -8.29 -5.30
N ARG A 229 4.95 -7.44 -5.37
CA ARG A 229 3.81 -7.55 -4.48
C ARG A 229 2.51 -7.61 -5.25
N PHE A 230 1.64 -8.48 -4.78
CA PHE A 230 0.24 -8.49 -5.14
C PHE A 230 -0.55 -7.62 -4.16
N LEU A 231 -1.43 -6.78 -4.69
CA LEU A 231 -2.17 -5.79 -3.94
C LEU A 231 -3.66 -6.13 -3.97
N VAL A 232 -4.36 -5.91 -2.86
CA VAL A 232 -5.81 -6.04 -2.78
C VAL A 232 -6.38 -4.82 -2.06
N ALA A 233 -7.44 -4.25 -2.60
CA ALA A 233 -8.16 -3.12 -2.02
C ALA A 233 -9.67 -3.26 -2.19
N ASP A 234 -10.43 -2.31 -1.65
CA ASP A 234 -11.88 -2.26 -1.86
C ASP A 234 -12.19 -2.01 -3.33
N TYR A 235 -13.35 -2.47 -3.81
CA TYR A 235 -13.73 -2.36 -5.22
C TYR A 235 -13.68 -0.91 -5.71
N LYS A 236 -13.12 -0.70 -6.91
CA LYS A 236 -12.84 0.61 -7.53
C LYS A 236 -11.87 1.51 -6.76
N SER A 237 -10.99 0.94 -5.94
CA SER A 237 -9.96 1.71 -5.26
C SER A 237 -8.92 2.22 -6.26
N ARG A 238 -8.66 3.54 -6.23
CA ARG A 238 -7.63 4.18 -7.07
C ARG A 238 -6.23 4.17 -6.44
N VAL A 239 -6.16 3.91 -5.13
CA VAL A 239 -4.91 3.89 -4.38
C VAL A 239 -4.76 2.53 -3.73
N LEU A 240 -3.68 1.82 -4.05
CA LEU A 240 -3.42 0.47 -3.55
C LEU A 240 -2.29 0.50 -2.51
N ALA A 241 -2.57 -0.05 -1.33
CA ALA A 241 -1.56 -0.15 -0.28
C ALA A 241 -0.49 -1.17 -0.64
N VAL A 242 0.77 -0.75 -0.64
CA VAL A 242 1.91 -1.62 -1.00
C VAL A 242 2.58 -2.25 0.21
N GLU A 243 2.28 -1.77 1.42
CA GLU A 243 2.83 -2.32 2.64
C GLU A 243 2.16 -3.64 3.01
N LEU A 244 2.96 -4.68 3.32
CA LEU A 244 2.44 -6.00 3.72
C LEU A 244 1.48 -5.92 4.92
N GLU A 245 1.70 -4.93 5.77
CA GLU A 245 0.90 -4.68 6.97
C GLU A 245 -0.48 -4.09 6.68
N LYS A 246 -0.70 -3.62 5.44
CA LYS A 246 -1.92 -2.97 4.97
C LYS A 246 -2.63 -3.77 3.87
N GLY A 247 -2.31 -5.06 3.74
CA GLY A 247 -3.02 -5.97 2.84
C GLY A 247 -2.32 -6.23 1.50
N ALA A 248 -1.06 -5.80 1.33
CA ALA A 248 -0.23 -6.32 0.25
C ALA A 248 0.31 -7.72 0.59
N TYR A 249 0.53 -8.52 -0.44
CA TYR A 249 1.08 -9.86 -0.36
C TYR A 249 2.38 -9.92 -1.16
N LEU A 250 3.44 -10.47 -0.57
CA LEU A 250 4.68 -10.72 -1.31
C LEU A 250 4.45 -11.91 -2.24
N ILE A 251 4.88 -11.80 -3.50
CA ILE A 251 4.86 -12.94 -4.43
C ILE A 251 5.85 -13.97 -3.90
N PRO A 252 5.44 -15.22 -3.61
CA PRO A 252 6.31 -16.19 -2.94
C PRO A 252 7.39 -16.73 -3.87
N GLU A 253 8.57 -17.03 -3.32
CA GLU A 253 9.67 -17.72 -4.05
C GLU A 253 9.26 -19.11 -4.55
N LYS A 254 8.41 -19.80 -3.78
CA LYS A 254 7.94 -21.16 -4.07
C LYS A 254 6.44 -21.28 -3.81
N GLY A 255 5.76 -22.05 -4.66
CA GLY A 255 4.32 -22.26 -4.60
C GLY A 255 3.51 -21.14 -5.23
N ASP A 256 2.19 -21.34 -5.27
CA ASP A 256 1.24 -20.36 -5.80
C ASP A 256 0.90 -19.33 -4.72
N LEU A 257 0.67 -18.08 -5.14
CA LEU A 257 0.19 -17.04 -4.24
C LEU A 257 -1.28 -17.31 -3.88
N GLN A 258 -1.57 -17.34 -2.58
CA GLN A 258 -2.94 -17.39 -2.06
C GLN A 258 -3.27 -16.09 -1.33
N VAL A 259 -4.44 -15.55 -1.60
CA VAL A 259 -4.94 -14.33 -0.97
C VAL A 259 -6.33 -14.55 -0.41
N GLU A 260 -6.61 -13.88 0.70
CA GLU A 260 -7.91 -13.98 1.35
C GLU A 260 -8.69 -12.68 1.23
N ARG A 261 -9.93 -12.79 0.76
CA ARG A 261 -10.82 -11.64 0.60
C ARG A 261 -12.26 -12.04 0.85
N ASN A 262 -12.97 -11.24 1.66
CA ASN A 262 -14.38 -11.45 1.98
C ASN A 262 -14.72 -12.88 2.46
N GLY A 263 -13.81 -13.50 3.21
CA GLY A 263 -13.96 -14.86 3.73
C GLY A 263 -13.67 -15.98 2.74
N ASN A 264 -13.28 -15.63 1.50
CA ASN A 264 -12.87 -16.56 0.45
C ASN A 264 -11.35 -16.59 0.31
N VAL A 265 -10.83 -17.73 -0.16
CA VAL A 265 -9.42 -17.87 -0.54
C VAL A 265 -9.33 -17.92 -2.06
N TYR A 266 -8.39 -17.17 -2.62
CA TYR A 266 -8.12 -17.10 -4.04
C TYR A 266 -6.68 -17.50 -4.32
N GLY A 267 -6.48 -18.45 -5.22
CA GLY A 267 -5.19 -18.69 -5.87
C GLY A 267 -4.97 -17.68 -6.99
N ILE A 268 -3.78 -17.08 -7.02
CA ILE A 268 -3.40 -16.06 -8.00
C ILE A 268 -2.33 -16.63 -8.92
N LYS A 269 -2.53 -16.51 -10.22
CA LYS A 269 -1.54 -16.83 -11.25
C LYS A 269 -1.17 -15.58 -12.05
N THR A 270 0.11 -15.22 -12.00
CA THR A 270 0.72 -14.08 -12.70
C THR A 270 1.56 -14.55 -13.89
N ASN A 271 0.90 -15.17 -14.87
CA ASN A 271 1.57 -15.72 -16.05
C ASN A 271 2.10 -14.63 -17.00
N ASP A 272 1.52 -13.43 -16.95
CA ASP A 272 1.99 -12.27 -17.70
C ASP A 272 3.07 -11.53 -16.89
N VAL A 273 4.33 -11.68 -17.31
CA VAL A 273 5.51 -11.06 -16.67
C VAL A 273 5.44 -9.53 -16.67
N TYR A 274 4.71 -8.92 -17.60
CA TYR A 274 4.58 -7.48 -17.72
C TYR A 274 3.39 -6.93 -16.93
N GLY A 275 2.63 -7.80 -16.26
CA GLY A 275 1.55 -7.41 -15.36
C GLY A 275 0.36 -6.73 -16.05
N ASN A 276 0.02 -7.09 -17.29
CA ASN A 276 -1.19 -6.58 -17.95
C ASN A 276 -2.43 -7.37 -17.55
N SER A 277 -2.26 -8.60 -17.05
CA SER A 277 -3.37 -9.42 -16.56
C SER A 277 -2.97 -10.39 -15.46
N ILE A 278 -3.96 -10.84 -14.69
CA ILE A 278 -3.81 -11.93 -13.72
C ILE A 278 -4.98 -12.91 -13.85
N VAL A 279 -4.77 -14.15 -13.43
CA VAL A 279 -5.85 -15.13 -13.29
C VAL A 279 -6.10 -15.39 -11.81
N MET A 280 -7.37 -15.28 -11.42
CA MET A 280 -7.82 -15.51 -10.06
C MET A 280 -8.73 -16.73 -10.00
N VAL A 281 -8.42 -17.66 -9.09
CA VAL A 281 -9.16 -18.90 -8.89
C VAL A 281 -9.62 -18.98 -7.46
N ARG A 282 -10.93 -18.90 -7.22
CA ARG A 282 -11.47 -19.17 -5.90
C ARG A 282 -11.27 -20.64 -5.55
N ASP A 283 -10.65 -20.90 -4.41
CA ASP A 283 -10.58 -22.24 -3.83
C ASP A 283 -11.81 -22.44 -2.94
N SER A 284 -12.74 -23.28 -3.40
CA SER A 284 -13.98 -23.56 -2.66
C SER A 284 -13.78 -24.45 -1.44
N ASN A 285 -12.64 -25.13 -1.32
CA ASN A 285 -12.34 -26.04 -0.23
C ASN A 285 -11.44 -25.41 0.83
N ALA A 286 -10.73 -24.33 0.49
CA ALA A 286 -9.89 -23.61 1.43
C ALA A 286 -10.72 -22.77 2.41
N ILE A 287 -10.36 -22.89 3.70
CA ILE A 287 -10.94 -22.10 4.78
C ILE A 287 -10.03 -20.90 5.03
N ALA A 288 -10.58 -19.69 4.87
CA ALA A 288 -9.88 -18.45 5.15
C ALA A 288 -9.30 -18.41 6.58
N GLN A 289 -7.98 -18.35 6.68
CA GLN A 289 -7.22 -18.27 7.93
C GLN A 289 -7.24 -16.86 8.55
N SER A 290 -7.65 -15.83 7.82
CA SER A 290 -7.80 -14.45 8.28
C SER A 290 -9.10 -14.20 9.05
N VAL A 291 -9.99 -15.19 9.12
CA VAL A 291 -11.27 -15.09 9.84
C VAL A 291 -11.26 -16.03 11.04
N PHE A 292 -11.76 -15.60 12.20
CA PHE A 292 -12.08 -16.53 13.27
C PHE A 292 -13.41 -17.21 12.98
N THR A 293 -13.45 -18.54 13.01
CA THR A 293 -14.70 -19.28 12.83
C THR A 293 -15.59 -19.18 14.08
N GLU A 294 -16.90 -19.30 13.91
CA GLU A 294 -17.83 -19.33 15.05
C GLU A 294 -17.42 -20.46 16.02
N GLY A 295 -17.40 -20.17 17.31
CA GLY A 295 -16.97 -21.10 18.37
C GLY A 295 -15.46 -21.13 18.63
N GLN A 296 -14.62 -20.63 17.71
CA GLN A 296 -13.18 -20.56 17.91
C GLN A 296 -12.83 -19.65 19.08
N ARG A 297 -11.86 -20.05 19.91
CA ARG A 297 -11.43 -19.23 21.05
C ARG A 297 -10.46 -18.14 20.59
N LEU A 298 -10.75 -16.89 20.94
CA LEU A 298 -9.86 -15.77 20.65
C LEU A 298 -8.54 -15.92 21.43
N PRO A 299 -7.37 -15.66 20.81
CA PRO A 299 -6.08 -15.74 21.50
C PRO A 299 -6.00 -14.76 22.69
N PRO A 300 -5.09 -14.99 23.66
CA PRO A 300 -4.92 -14.07 24.78
C PRO A 300 -4.52 -12.66 24.32
N LEU A 301 -5.42 -11.69 24.55
CA LEU A 301 -5.20 -10.29 24.21
C LEU A 301 -4.80 -9.46 25.44
N LYS A 302 -3.91 -8.49 25.22
CA LYS A 302 -3.52 -7.45 26.18
C LYS A 302 -3.45 -6.12 25.43
N PHE A 303 -4.09 -5.09 25.96
CA PHE A 303 -4.11 -3.75 25.39
C PHE A 303 -3.83 -2.70 26.47
N ASN A 304 -3.45 -1.50 26.06
CA ASN A 304 -3.30 -0.37 26.98
C ASN A 304 -4.64 0.38 27.05
N SER A 305 -5.18 0.64 28.23
CA SER A 305 -6.31 1.55 28.38
C SER A 305 -5.90 3.00 28.09
N TRP A 306 -6.89 3.89 28.04
CA TRP A 306 -6.70 5.33 27.89
C TRP A 306 -5.69 5.91 28.90
N ASN A 307 -5.74 5.48 30.16
CA ASN A 307 -4.76 5.89 31.19
C ASN A 307 -3.45 5.06 31.19
N ASN A 308 -3.08 4.45 30.07
CA ASN A 308 -1.88 3.62 29.88
C ASN A 308 -1.76 2.39 30.79
N LYS A 309 -2.81 1.97 31.50
CA LYS A 309 -2.80 0.72 32.27
C LYS A 309 -2.98 -0.48 31.32
N LYS A 310 -2.18 -1.52 31.53
CA LYS A 310 -2.28 -2.75 30.72
C LYS A 310 -3.49 -3.58 31.17
N ILE A 311 -4.50 -3.73 30.32
CA ILE A 311 -5.67 -4.56 30.55
C ILE A 311 -5.54 -5.87 29.76
N ARG A 312 -5.80 -7.01 30.43
CA ARG A 312 -5.84 -8.33 29.78
C ARG A 312 -7.30 -8.65 29.47
N LEU A 313 -7.64 -9.11 28.27
CA LEU A 313 -9.05 -9.46 27.94
C LEU A 313 -9.68 -10.45 28.93
N ARG A 314 -8.86 -11.31 29.55
CA ARG A 314 -9.30 -12.26 30.59
C ARG A 314 -9.82 -11.59 31.88
N SER A 315 -9.45 -10.34 32.17
CA SER A 315 -9.91 -9.62 33.38
C SER A 315 -11.29 -8.98 33.19
N ILE A 316 -11.75 -8.77 31.95
CA ILE A 316 -13.04 -8.14 31.63
C ILE A 316 -14.21 -9.15 31.74
N SER A 317 -14.15 -10.05 32.73
CA SER A 317 -15.08 -11.18 33.00
C SER A 317 -15.22 -12.27 31.93
N ARG A 318 -14.91 -13.52 32.30
CA ARG A 318 -15.13 -14.72 31.46
C ARG A 318 -16.60 -15.14 31.33
N LYS A 319 -17.49 -14.62 32.18
CA LYS A 319 -18.91 -15.03 32.26
C LYS A 319 -19.82 -14.21 31.33
N HIS A 320 -19.34 -13.07 30.85
CA HIS A 320 -20.11 -12.13 30.06
C HIS A 320 -19.71 -12.14 28.58
N PRO A 321 -20.65 -11.87 27.66
CA PRO A 321 -20.33 -11.60 26.28
C PRO A 321 -19.53 -10.30 26.16
N VAL A 322 -18.61 -10.26 25.20
CA VAL A 322 -17.72 -9.10 24.99
C VAL A 322 -17.73 -8.71 23.54
N TYR A 323 -18.03 -7.45 23.27
CA TYR A 323 -17.86 -6.85 21.95
C TYR A 323 -16.58 -6.02 21.93
N ILE A 324 -15.67 -6.35 21.02
CA ILE A 324 -14.44 -5.58 20.77
C ILE A 324 -14.65 -4.78 19.50
N HIS A 325 -14.56 -3.46 19.59
CA HIS A 325 -14.70 -2.53 18.48
C HIS A 325 -13.38 -1.80 18.25
N VAL A 326 -12.83 -1.94 17.05
CA VAL A 326 -11.53 -1.37 16.67
C VAL A 326 -11.74 -0.32 15.59
N VAL A 327 -11.19 0.88 15.80
CA VAL A 327 -11.32 2.01 14.88
C VAL A 327 -9.98 2.67 14.61
N GLN A 328 -9.93 3.46 13.55
CA GLN A 328 -8.84 4.38 13.25
C GLN A 328 -9.41 5.80 13.18
N PHE A 329 -8.73 6.79 13.78
CA PHE A 329 -9.14 8.20 13.70
C PHE A 329 -8.50 8.90 12.48
N PRO A 330 -9.21 9.85 11.83
CA PRO A 330 -10.58 10.31 12.12
C PRO A 330 -11.63 9.21 11.86
N TYR A 331 -12.68 9.19 12.69
CA TYR A 331 -13.74 8.18 12.63
C TYR A 331 -15.11 8.85 12.54
N ASP A 332 -15.71 8.80 11.35
CA ASP A 332 -16.89 9.60 11.02
C ASP A 332 -18.15 9.15 11.78
N ASN A 333 -18.28 7.84 12.06
CA ASN A 333 -19.47 7.28 12.71
C ASN A 333 -19.38 7.29 14.25
N PHE A 334 -18.45 8.04 14.83
CA PHE A 334 -18.20 8.05 16.27
C PHE A 334 -19.45 8.35 17.11
N GLN A 335 -20.20 9.39 16.76
CA GLN A 335 -21.40 9.80 17.50
C GLN A 335 -22.50 8.73 17.42
N GLN A 336 -22.70 8.15 16.24
CA GLN A 336 -23.70 7.11 16.01
C GLN A 336 -23.38 5.83 16.82
N ASP A 337 -22.13 5.35 16.73
CA ASP A 337 -21.73 4.10 17.39
C ASP A 337 -21.76 4.22 18.91
N THR A 338 -21.35 5.37 19.48
CA THR A 338 -21.39 5.59 20.93
C THR A 338 -22.83 5.73 21.46
N ALA A 339 -23.74 6.30 20.68
CA ALA A 339 -25.18 6.30 21.00
C ALA A 339 -25.75 4.88 21.00
N ILE A 340 -25.41 4.07 19.99
CA ILE A 340 -25.82 2.66 19.91
C ILE A 340 -25.27 1.87 21.10
N PHE A 341 -24.00 2.06 21.47
CA PHE A 341 -23.41 1.38 22.63
C PHE A 341 -24.12 1.71 23.94
N SER A 342 -24.50 2.97 24.12
CA SER A 342 -25.27 3.40 25.28
C SER A 342 -26.64 2.70 25.35
N GLN A 343 -27.33 2.56 24.21
CA GLN A 343 -28.61 1.83 24.13
C GLN A 343 -28.42 0.32 24.38
N LEU A 344 -27.40 -0.28 23.78
CA LEU A 344 -27.10 -1.70 23.92
C LEU A 344 -26.75 -2.08 25.36
N LEU A 345 -25.96 -1.27 26.07
CA LEU A 345 -25.62 -1.53 27.47
C LEU A 345 -26.81 -1.38 28.42
N LYS A 346 -27.78 -0.50 28.10
CA LYS A 346 -29.06 -0.43 28.83
C LYS A 346 -29.90 -1.69 28.62
N LYS A 347 -30.00 -2.17 27.37
CA LYS A 347 -30.79 -3.36 27.01
C LYS A 347 -30.12 -4.67 27.43
N HIS A 348 -28.79 -4.71 27.44
CA HIS A 348 -27.97 -5.88 27.74
C HIS A 348 -26.91 -5.52 28.79
N PRO A 349 -27.28 -5.42 30.09
CA PRO A 349 -26.37 -5.01 31.16
C PRO A 349 -25.20 -6.00 31.40
N ASP A 350 -25.35 -7.24 30.92
CA ASP A 350 -24.30 -8.25 30.92
C ASP A 350 -23.25 -8.06 29.83
N LEU A 351 -23.51 -7.25 28.80
CA LEU A 351 -22.54 -7.01 27.74
C LEU A 351 -21.36 -6.19 28.28
N ARG A 352 -20.15 -6.51 27.81
CA ARG A 352 -19.00 -5.61 27.96
C ARG A 352 -18.55 -5.16 26.59
N ILE A 353 -18.35 -3.86 26.43
CA ILE A 353 -17.84 -3.26 25.20
C ILE A 353 -16.40 -2.82 25.44
N ILE A 354 -15.53 -3.06 24.46
CA ILE A 354 -14.13 -2.63 24.46
C ILE A 354 -13.89 -1.84 23.17
N TRP A 355 -13.66 -0.55 23.30
CA TRP A 355 -13.26 0.34 22.21
C TRP A 355 -11.73 0.44 22.14
N LEU A 356 -11.16 0.11 20.99
CA LEU A 356 -9.72 0.19 20.73
C LEU A 356 -9.42 1.13 19.57
N GLN A 357 -8.64 2.17 19.82
CA GLN A 357 -8.13 3.06 18.78
C GLN A 357 -6.79 2.56 18.25
N TYR A 358 -6.68 2.43 16.92
CA TYR A 358 -5.42 2.22 16.20
C TYR A 358 -4.89 3.54 15.66
N GLY A 359 -3.63 3.86 15.98
CA GLY A 359 -2.99 5.11 15.55
C GLY A 359 -3.63 6.37 16.15
N GLY A 360 -3.32 7.54 15.57
CA GLY A 360 -3.83 8.84 16.02
C GLY A 360 -3.18 9.38 17.30
N LYS A 361 -3.59 10.58 17.72
CA LYS A 361 -3.10 11.22 18.95
C LYS A 361 -3.74 10.53 20.17
N ALA A 362 -2.92 10.18 21.17
CA ALA A 362 -3.38 9.56 22.41
C ALA A 362 -4.47 10.38 23.13
N ASN A 363 -4.43 11.71 22.99
CA ASN A 363 -5.38 12.63 23.60
C ASN A 363 -6.84 12.35 23.22
N ASN A 364 -7.13 11.84 22.02
CA ASN A 364 -8.51 11.61 21.59
C ASN A 364 -9.20 10.55 22.45
N VAL A 365 -8.54 9.42 22.71
CA VAL A 365 -9.10 8.37 23.59
C VAL A 365 -9.26 8.89 25.02
N ASN A 366 -8.30 9.70 25.49
CA ASN A 366 -8.32 10.22 26.86
C ASN A 366 -9.49 11.15 27.11
N ILE A 367 -9.75 12.09 26.19
CA ILE A 367 -10.86 13.04 26.29
C ILE A 367 -12.19 12.28 26.28
N ILE A 368 -12.35 11.33 25.36
CA ILE A 368 -13.60 10.58 25.23
C ILE A 368 -13.86 9.70 26.46
N ALA A 369 -12.83 9.02 26.97
CA ALA A 369 -12.97 8.12 28.10
C ALA A 369 -13.35 8.83 29.41
N GLN A 370 -13.20 10.16 29.47
CA GLN A 370 -13.59 10.98 30.62
C GLN A 370 -15.03 11.50 30.52
N LEU A 371 -15.72 11.27 29.40
CA LEU A 371 -17.11 11.70 29.26
C LEU A 371 -18.02 10.90 30.22
N PRO A 372 -18.96 11.55 30.94
CA PRO A 372 -19.77 10.91 31.98
C PRO A 372 -20.58 9.69 31.51
N ASN A 373 -20.92 9.66 30.22
CA ASN A 373 -21.79 8.63 29.64
C ASN A 373 -21.02 7.41 29.10
N VAL A 374 -19.69 7.40 29.20
CA VAL A 374 -18.85 6.31 28.69
C VAL A 374 -18.64 5.26 29.77
N THR A 375 -19.44 4.19 29.70
CA THR A 375 -19.40 3.06 30.67
C THR A 375 -18.63 1.84 30.15
N TRP A 376 -18.09 1.92 28.92
CA TRP A 376 -17.33 0.84 28.28
C TRP A 376 -15.82 1.03 28.41
N TYR A 377 -15.07 -0.06 28.19
CA TYR A 377 -13.61 0.00 28.24
C TYR A 377 -13.08 0.73 27.01
N MET A 378 -12.19 1.69 27.22
CA MET A 378 -11.49 2.39 26.13
C MET A 378 -9.98 2.21 26.22
N GLY A 379 -9.33 2.06 25.07
CA GLY A 379 -7.88 1.92 25.01
C GLY A 379 -7.30 2.04 23.61
N HIS A 380 -6.02 1.71 23.54
CA HIS A 380 -5.22 1.73 22.33
C HIS A 380 -4.88 0.32 21.89
N THR A 381 -4.90 0.11 20.58
CA THR A 381 -4.35 -1.06 19.93
C THR A 381 -3.11 -0.70 19.12
N ASN A 382 -2.32 -1.70 18.79
CA ASN A 382 -1.17 -1.59 17.90
C ASN A 382 -1.22 -2.69 16.87
N LEU A 383 -0.31 -2.63 15.89
CA LEU A 383 -0.30 -3.57 14.79
C LEU A 383 -0.17 -5.03 15.25
N LYS A 384 0.69 -5.29 16.24
CA LYS A 384 0.87 -6.63 16.82
C LYS A 384 -0.42 -7.18 17.40
N LEU A 385 -1.21 -6.34 18.08
CA LEU A 385 -2.50 -6.73 18.63
C LEU A 385 -3.57 -6.90 17.54
N ASN A 386 -3.60 -6.01 16.55
CA ASN A 386 -4.51 -6.10 15.41
C ASN A 386 -4.29 -7.38 14.60
N ARG A 387 -3.03 -7.79 14.36
CA ARG A 387 -2.71 -9.09 13.75
C ARG A 387 -3.24 -10.27 14.57
N LYS A 388 -3.11 -10.24 15.89
CA LYS A 388 -3.67 -11.29 16.77
C LYS A 388 -5.18 -11.36 16.72
N MET A 389 -5.84 -10.22 16.52
CA MET A 389 -7.29 -10.12 16.34
C MET A 389 -7.71 -10.32 14.88
N ARG A 390 -6.77 -10.50 13.96
CA ARG A 390 -7.00 -10.59 12.51
C ARG A 390 -7.81 -9.40 11.95
N VAL A 391 -7.57 -8.20 12.48
CA VAL A 391 -8.19 -6.96 11.99
C VAL A 391 -7.68 -6.68 10.58
N ASN A 392 -8.57 -6.60 9.61
CA ASN A 392 -8.25 -6.39 8.19
C ASN A 392 -8.93 -5.15 7.58
N LYS A 393 -9.82 -4.48 8.30
CA LYS A 393 -10.42 -3.19 7.94
C LYS A 393 -10.76 -2.40 9.20
N TYR A 394 -11.13 -1.12 9.04
CA TYR A 394 -11.68 -0.29 10.12
C TYR A 394 -12.95 0.41 9.61
N PRO A 395 -13.99 0.58 10.44
CA PRO A 395 -14.15 -0.01 11.77
C PRO A 395 -14.27 -1.54 11.71
N PHE A 396 -13.96 -2.21 12.81
CA PHE A 396 -13.98 -3.66 12.91
C PHE A 396 -14.53 -4.12 14.25
N GLY A 397 -15.43 -5.11 14.22
CA GLY A 397 -16.06 -5.68 15.41
C GLY A 397 -15.83 -7.18 15.56
N ILE A 398 -15.63 -7.63 16.81
CA ILE A 398 -15.72 -9.05 17.18
C ILE A 398 -16.65 -9.17 18.38
N LEU A 399 -17.70 -9.99 18.24
CA LEU A 399 -18.54 -10.39 19.35
C LEU A 399 -18.11 -11.76 19.87
N LEU A 400 -17.88 -11.82 21.18
CA LEU A 400 -17.46 -13.01 21.90
C LEU A 400 -18.56 -13.49 22.84
N ARG A 401 -18.81 -14.80 22.85
CA ARG A 401 -19.57 -15.50 23.90
C ARG A 401 -18.77 -15.52 25.23
N PRO A 402 -19.43 -15.90 26.36
CA PRO A 402 -18.71 -16.33 27.56
C PRO A 402 -17.60 -17.34 27.21
N LYS A 403 -16.54 -17.36 28.02
CA LYS A 403 -15.30 -18.13 27.76
C LYS A 403 -14.52 -17.71 26.51
N ARG A 404 -14.85 -16.57 25.87
CA ARG A 404 -14.10 -15.94 24.76
C ARG A 404 -14.12 -16.73 23.45
N LYS A 405 -15.23 -17.41 23.18
CA LYS A 405 -15.49 -18.02 21.88
C LYS A 405 -16.10 -16.99 20.94
N VAL A 406 -15.65 -16.94 19.69
CA VAL A 406 -16.20 -16.02 18.69
C VAL A 406 -17.65 -16.40 18.38
N LEU A 407 -18.54 -15.41 18.35
CA LEU A 407 -19.91 -15.54 17.87
C LEU A 407 -20.07 -14.85 16.52
N ALA A 408 -19.54 -13.63 16.42
CA ALA A 408 -19.51 -12.88 15.18
C ALA A 408 -18.13 -12.22 15.02
N PHE A 409 -17.64 -12.22 13.79
CA PHE A 409 -16.34 -11.68 13.41
C PHE A 409 -16.56 -10.70 12.26
N ASN A 410 -15.85 -9.57 12.30
CA ASN A 410 -15.97 -8.50 11.32
C ASN A 410 -17.39 -7.89 11.24
N CYS A 411 -18.08 -7.81 12.38
CA CYS A 411 -19.43 -7.25 12.45
C CYS A 411 -19.41 -5.76 12.80
N ASN A 412 -20.44 -5.03 12.37
CA ASN A 412 -20.66 -3.63 12.74
C ASN A 412 -21.62 -3.49 13.95
N THR A 413 -21.81 -2.26 14.40
CA THR A 413 -22.65 -1.92 15.57
C THR A 413 -24.14 -2.15 15.34
N THR A 414 -24.62 -2.03 14.10
CA THR A 414 -26.01 -2.34 13.72
C THR A 414 -26.28 -3.85 13.78
N GLU A 415 -25.38 -4.66 13.24
CA GLU A 415 -25.47 -6.13 13.24
C GLU A 415 -25.39 -6.72 14.67
N LEU A 416 -24.67 -6.04 15.57
CA LEU A 416 -24.49 -6.46 16.96
C LEU A 416 -25.83 -6.70 17.68
N ASN A 417 -26.84 -5.84 17.49
CA ASN A 417 -28.14 -6.00 18.14
C ASN A 417 -28.84 -7.31 17.73
N ASN A 418 -28.73 -7.70 16.45
CA ASN A 418 -29.29 -8.94 15.92
C ASN A 418 -28.60 -10.17 16.54
N PHE A 419 -27.27 -10.12 16.67
CA PHE A 419 -26.52 -11.21 17.31
C PHE A 419 -26.81 -11.34 18.80
N LEU A 420 -27.02 -10.23 19.51
CA LEU A 420 -27.38 -10.25 20.93
C LEU A 420 -28.76 -10.86 21.16
N HIS A 421 -29.71 -10.62 20.26
CA HIS A 421 -31.02 -11.28 20.30
C HIS A 421 -30.90 -12.82 20.16
N LYS A 422 -30.03 -13.29 19.24
CA LYS A 422 -29.71 -14.73 19.09
C LYS A 422 -29.14 -15.31 20.38
N LEU A 423 -28.23 -14.60 21.06
CA LEU A 423 -27.64 -15.01 22.35
C LEU A 423 -28.68 -15.12 23.47
N SER A 424 -29.66 -14.21 23.55
CA SER A 424 -30.73 -14.31 24.55
C SER A 424 -31.63 -15.52 24.33
N LEU A 425 -31.94 -15.84 23.07
CA LEU A 425 -32.72 -17.03 22.72
C LEU A 425 -31.97 -18.32 23.07
N GLU A 426 -30.66 -18.40 22.77
CA GLU A 426 -29.84 -19.57 23.14
C GLU A 426 -29.81 -19.80 24.67
N LYS A 427 -29.76 -18.73 25.47
CA LYS A 427 -29.81 -18.84 26.94
C LYS A 427 -31.15 -19.38 27.45
N ALA A 428 -32.26 -18.93 26.86
CA ALA A 428 -33.60 -19.36 27.25
C ALA A 428 -33.87 -20.84 26.94
N ILE A 429 -33.20 -21.41 25.93
CA ILE A 429 -33.33 -22.84 25.58
C ILE A 429 -32.50 -23.73 26.52
N ILE A 430 -31.35 -23.24 27.00
CA ILE A 430 -30.41 -24.04 27.82
C ILE A 430 -30.77 -23.99 29.32
N ASN A 431 -31.41 -22.91 29.77
CA ASN A 431 -31.95 -22.76 31.12
C ASN A 431 -33.43 -22.34 31.01
N PRO A 432 -34.36 -23.28 30.81
CA PRO A 432 -35.79 -22.99 30.86
C PRO A 432 -36.24 -22.45 32.22
#